data_AF-A0A1G0DN12-F1
#
_entry.id   AF-A0A1G0DN12-F1
#
_cell.length_a   1.000
_cell.length_b   1.000
_cell.length_c   1.000
_cell.angle_alpha   90.00
_cell.angle_beta   90.00
_cell.angle_gamma   90.00
#
_symmetry.space_group_name_H-M   'P 1'
#
loop_
_entity.id
_entity.type
_entity.pdbx_description
1 polymer ?
#
loop_
_entity_poly.entity_id
_entity_poly.type
_entity_poly.pdbx_seq_one_letter_code
_entity_poly.pdbx_strand_id
1 'polypeptide(L)'
;MERKLYWSVAILSALIFVGSFFVPGKSGVDNDLPWQIEHPTPDTIRIFGLTLGSSTGGETEQRFHAEAKYSLFRSPGGQLVAEMFFEQVEPAGLKGRIVAIIAVPAAELQAMHERGLRISATGGGRKITPAPGDILRLRALPVSGLTYMPSVRVEEEIFLKRFGQPGQRISEKESGAVHWLYPQHGLDITLGGAEKPVLQYVPPKDFDKLLQPLLANGKAPR
;
A
#
# COMPACT_ATOMS: atom_id res chain seq x y z
N MET A 1 -59.31 -17.10 -10.42
CA MET A 1 -58.11 -16.63 -11.15
C MET A 1 -56.97 -16.22 -10.20
N GLU A 2 -57.07 -16.47 -8.89
CA GLU A 2 -56.22 -15.80 -7.87
C GLU A 2 -55.03 -16.64 -7.37
N ARG A 3 -55.05 -17.96 -7.56
CA ARG A 3 -53.95 -18.84 -7.09
C ARG A 3 -52.64 -18.66 -7.88
N LYS A 4 -52.70 -18.12 -9.10
CA LYS A 4 -51.51 -17.85 -9.93
C LYS A 4 -50.80 -16.55 -9.55
N LEU A 5 -51.44 -15.64 -8.81
CA LEU A 5 -50.87 -14.35 -8.43
C LEU A 5 -50.04 -14.44 -7.13
N TYR A 6 -50.41 -15.33 -6.19
CA TYR A 6 -49.64 -15.54 -4.97
C TYR A 6 -48.30 -16.25 -5.20
N TRP A 7 -48.23 -17.13 -6.21
CA TRP A 7 -46.99 -17.84 -6.56
C TRP A 7 -45.98 -16.95 -7.28
N SER A 8 -46.42 -15.97 -8.09
CA SER A 8 -45.51 -15.01 -8.73
C SER A 8 -44.93 -14.01 -7.73
N VAL A 9 -45.68 -13.60 -6.71
CA VAL A 9 -45.14 -12.77 -5.62
C VAL A 9 -44.17 -13.56 -4.75
N ALA A 10 -44.48 -14.80 -4.39
CA ALA A 10 -43.58 -15.64 -3.57
C ALA A 10 -42.25 -15.96 -4.28
N ILE A 11 -42.26 -16.20 -5.59
CA ILE A 11 -41.04 -16.44 -6.37
C ILE A 11 -40.21 -15.15 -6.52
N LEU A 12 -40.86 -13.99 -6.66
CA LEU A 12 -40.16 -12.70 -6.73
C LEU A 12 -39.54 -12.31 -5.38
N SER A 13 -40.18 -12.63 -4.25
CA SER A 13 -39.62 -12.45 -2.90
C SER A 13 -38.46 -13.41 -2.61
N ALA A 14 -38.51 -14.65 -3.11
CA ALA A 14 -37.43 -15.61 -2.97
C ALA A 14 -36.18 -15.23 -3.80
N LEU A 15 -36.36 -14.62 -4.97
CA LEU A 15 -35.24 -14.14 -5.80
C LEU A 15 -34.52 -12.93 -5.19
N ILE A 16 -35.21 -12.09 -4.40
CA ILE A 16 -34.57 -10.99 -3.66
C ILE A 16 -33.73 -11.52 -2.49
N PHE A 17 -34.08 -12.66 -1.89
CA PHE A 17 -33.29 -13.27 -0.81
C PHE A 17 -32.06 -14.04 -1.29
N VAL A 18 -32.09 -14.66 -2.49
CA VAL A 18 -30.92 -15.37 -3.03
C VAL A 18 -29.83 -14.41 -3.55
N GLY A 19 -30.21 -13.21 -3.99
CA GLY A 19 -29.25 -12.17 -4.40
C GLY A 19 -28.46 -11.56 -3.24
N SER A 20 -28.92 -11.70 -1.99
CA SER A 20 -28.26 -11.11 -0.82
C SER A 20 -27.13 -11.98 -0.24
N PHE A 21 -26.98 -13.23 -0.70
CA PHE A 21 -25.94 -14.15 -0.24
C PHE A 21 -24.58 -13.99 -0.97
N PHE A 22 -24.50 -13.10 -1.95
CA PHE A 22 -23.24 -12.74 -2.64
C PHE A 22 -22.77 -11.31 -2.31
N VAL A 23 -23.07 -10.81 -1.11
CA VAL A 23 -22.26 -9.75 -0.53
C VAL A 23 -21.14 -10.43 0.26
N PRO A 24 -19.89 -10.50 -0.24
CA PRO A 24 -18.78 -10.98 0.57
C PRO A 24 -18.76 -10.13 1.84
N GLY A 25 -18.84 -10.80 2.97
CA GLY A 25 -19.21 -10.20 4.25
C GLY A 25 -18.39 -8.96 4.59
N LYS A 26 -19.10 -7.93 5.06
CA LYS A 26 -18.52 -6.97 6.01
C LYS A 26 -18.19 -7.72 7.29
N SER A 27 -17.06 -8.42 7.32
CA SER A 27 -16.49 -8.93 8.54
C SER A 27 -15.81 -7.75 9.24
N GLY A 28 -16.53 -7.14 10.18
CA GLY A 28 -15.99 -6.20 11.16
C GLY A 28 -15.13 -6.92 12.19
N VAL A 29 -13.99 -7.44 11.74
CA VAL A 29 -12.80 -7.70 12.55
C VAL A 29 -11.73 -6.84 11.90
N ASP A 30 -11.00 -6.05 12.69
CA ASP A 30 -9.97 -5.10 12.23
C ASP A 30 -8.91 -5.75 11.33
N ASN A 31 -9.18 -5.90 10.03
CA ASN A 31 -8.20 -6.31 9.00
C ASN A 31 -7.26 -5.15 8.62
N ASP A 32 -6.87 -4.40 9.64
CA ASP A 32 -6.21 -3.11 9.57
C ASP A 32 -4.91 -3.08 10.36
N LEU A 33 -4.45 -4.23 10.85
CA LEU A 33 -3.16 -4.34 11.49
C LEU A 33 -2.05 -4.45 10.44
N PRO A 34 -0.87 -3.82 10.65
CA PRO A 34 0.25 -3.89 9.71
C PRO A 34 0.80 -5.31 9.53
N TRP A 35 0.51 -6.22 10.47
CA TRP A 35 0.89 -7.63 10.38
C TRP A 35 -0.20 -8.56 9.85
N GLN A 36 -1.32 -8.02 9.40
CA GLN A 36 -2.38 -8.80 8.78
C GLN A 36 -2.31 -8.68 7.26
N ILE A 37 -1.45 -9.51 6.67
CA ILE A 37 -1.29 -9.61 5.22
C ILE A 37 -2.10 -10.80 4.74
N GLU A 38 -3.06 -10.52 3.87
CA GLU A 38 -3.87 -11.55 3.20
C GLU A 38 -3.38 -11.75 1.78
N HIS A 39 -3.59 -12.95 1.24
CA HIS A 39 -3.18 -13.32 -0.12
C HIS A 39 -4.42 -13.67 -0.96
N PRO A 40 -5.08 -12.68 -1.60
CA PRO A 40 -6.20 -12.96 -2.51
C PRO A 40 -5.81 -13.92 -3.65
N THR A 41 -4.56 -13.85 -4.10
CA THR A 41 -3.91 -14.80 -5.01
C THR A 41 -2.45 -15.01 -4.55
N PRO A 42 -1.71 -16.01 -5.08
CA PRO A 42 -0.30 -16.18 -4.73
C PRO A 42 0.60 -14.97 -5.03
N ASP A 43 0.21 -14.15 -6.01
CA ASP A 43 1.02 -13.01 -6.51
C ASP A 43 0.49 -11.65 -6.07
N THR A 44 -0.55 -11.61 -5.22
CA THR A 44 -1.15 -10.36 -4.74
C THR A 44 -1.33 -10.40 -3.24
N ILE A 45 -1.14 -9.25 -2.62
CA ILE A 45 -1.39 -9.07 -1.19
C ILE A 45 -2.52 -8.07 -0.97
N ARG A 46 -3.25 -8.28 0.13
CA ARG A 46 -4.18 -7.32 0.71
C ARG A 46 -3.70 -6.94 2.11
N ILE A 47 -3.52 -5.63 2.34
CA ILE A 47 -3.04 -5.05 3.59
C ILE A 47 -3.85 -3.77 3.89
N PHE A 48 -4.23 -3.56 5.15
CA PHE A 48 -5.16 -2.47 5.53
C PHE A 48 -6.46 -2.47 4.71
N GLY A 49 -6.94 -3.65 4.31
CA GLY A 49 -8.09 -3.81 3.42
C GLY A 49 -7.88 -3.39 1.96
N LEU A 50 -6.68 -2.97 1.55
CA LEU A 50 -6.35 -2.58 0.17
C LEU A 50 -5.62 -3.70 -0.55
N THR A 51 -6.05 -4.05 -1.76
CA THR A 51 -5.38 -5.06 -2.59
C THR A 51 -4.37 -4.36 -3.50
N LEU A 52 -3.08 -4.57 -3.25
CA LEU A 52 -2.03 -3.90 -4.03
C LEU A 52 -2.03 -4.38 -5.48
N GLY A 53 -1.95 -3.42 -6.40
CA GLY A 53 -2.08 -3.62 -7.84
C GLY A 53 -3.52 -3.54 -8.36
N SER A 54 -4.53 -3.45 -7.49
CA SER A 54 -5.95 -3.36 -7.87
C SER A 54 -6.68 -2.19 -7.23
N SER A 55 -6.52 -1.99 -5.92
CA SER A 55 -7.17 -0.87 -5.22
C SER A 55 -6.61 0.46 -5.71
N THR A 56 -7.50 1.40 -6.00
CA THR A 56 -7.18 2.70 -6.59
C THR A 56 -6.76 3.74 -5.54
N GLY A 57 -6.19 4.85 -5.98
CA GLY A 57 -5.90 5.97 -5.10
C GLY A 57 -7.15 6.51 -4.38
N GLY A 58 -8.27 6.63 -5.09
CA GLY A 58 -9.54 7.07 -4.51
C GLY A 58 -10.08 6.10 -3.46
N GLU A 59 -10.01 4.79 -3.71
CA GLU A 59 -10.37 3.77 -2.71
C GLU A 59 -9.43 3.78 -1.50
N THR A 60 -8.16 4.14 -1.71
CA THR A 60 -7.16 4.27 -0.65
C THR A 60 -7.50 5.46 0.28
N GLU A 61 -7.85 6.63 -0.27
CA GLU A 61 -8.33 7.78 0.51
C GLU A 61 -9.61 7.44 1.29
N GLN A 62 -10.55 6.73 0.65
CA GLN A 62 -11.78 6.27 1.31
C GLN A 62 -11.49 5.30 2.44
N ARG A 63 -10.57 4.35 2.25
CA ARG A 63 -10.21 3.34 3.26
C ARG A 63 -9.59 3.97 4.50
N PHE A 64 -8.73 4.98 4.32
CA PHE A 64 -8.09 5.65 5.45
C PHE A 64 -8.89 6.81 6.03
N HIS A 65 -10.03 7.17 5.43
CA HIS A 65 -10.83 8.34 5.80
C HIS A 65 -9.98 9.63 5.86
N ALA A 66 -9.01 9.76 4.95
CA ALA A 66 -8.04 10.84 4.93
C ALA A 66 -7.75 11.28 3.50
N GLU A 67 -7.52 12.58 3.29
CA GLU A 67 -7.05 13.10 2.01
C GLU A 67 -5.54 12.94 1.89
N ALA A 68 -5.09 12.48 0.72
CA ALA A 68 -3.66 12.33 0.44
C ALA A 68 -3.07 13.60 -0.17
N LYS A 69 -1.83 13.91 0.20
CA LYS A 69 -0.99 14.85 -0.54
C LYS A 69 -0.35 14.11 -1.72
N TYR A 70 -0.85 14.35 -2.93
CA TYR A 70 -0.29 13.78 -4.16
C TYR A 70 1.00 14.50 -4.56
N SER A 71 2.01 13.73 -4.97
CA SER A 71 3.25 14.29 -5.50
C SER A 71 3.90 13.40 -6.55
N LEU A 72 4.64 14.04 -7.45
CA LEU A 72 5.58 13.36 -8.32
C LEU A 72 6.98 13.54 -7.74
N PHE A 73 7.71 12.44 -7.66
CA PHE A 73 9.08 12.43 -7.18
C PHE A 73 10.00 11.88 -8.26
N ARG A 74 11.20 12.45 -8.37
CA ARG A 74 12.27 11.89 -9.18
C ARG A 74 13.31 11.30 -8.25
N SER A 75 13.51 9.99 -8.32
CA SER A 75 14.57 9.30 -7.61
C SER A 75 15.95 9.84 -8.04
N PRO A 76 17.01 9.67 -7.21
CA PRO A 76 18.38 9.98 -7.60
C PRO A 76 18.81 9.28 -8.90
N GLY A 77 18.28 8.08 -9.18
CA GLY A 77 18.48 7.34 -10.44
C GLY A 77 17.66 7.85 -11.63
N GLY A 78 16.96 8.97 -11.51
CA GLY A 78 16.21 9.61 -12.58
C GLY A 78 14.81 9.06 -12.85
N GLN A 79 14.42 7.96 -12.19
CA GLN A 79 13.08 7.38 -12.32
C GLN A 79 12.04 8.28 -11.66
N LEU A 80 10.96 8.57 -12.39
CA LEU A 80 9.81 9.29 -11.88
C LEU A 80 8.84 8.30 -11.22
N VAL A 81 8.25 8.71 -10.10
CA VAL A 81 7.19 7.99 -9.39
C VAL A 81 6.09 8.97 -8.97
N ALA A 82 4.86 8.48 -8.94
CA ALA A 82 3.72 9.20 -8.35
C ALA A 82 3.38 8.60 -6.99
N GLU A 83 3.22 9.46 -6.00
CA GLU A 83 3.02 9.09 -4.60
C GLU A 83 1.80 9.79 -4.00
N MET A 84 1.20 9.10 -3.04
CA MET A 84 0.17 9.60 -2.15
C MET A 84 0.71 9.59 -0.74
N PHE A 85 0.83 10.76 -0.11
CA PHE A 85 1.28 10.86 1.27
C PHE A 85 0.11 11.16 2.21
N PHE A 86 -0.09 10.27 3.17
CA PHE A 86 -1.02 10.44 4.29
C PHE A 86 -0.22 10.78 5.54
N GLU A 87 -0.38 12.02 6.00
CA GLU A 87 0.36 12.54 7.15
C GLU A 87 -0.10 11.94 8.49
N GLN A 88 -1.35 11.49 8.54
CA GLN A 88 -1.89 10.79 9.69
C GLN A 88 -2.93 9.77 9.23
N VAL A 89 -2.72 8.52 9.63
CA VAL A 89 -3.69 7.43 9.53
C VAL A 89 -3.73 6.67 10.86
N GLU A 90 -4.83 5.97 11.12
CA GLU A 90 -5.00 5.18 12.35
C GLU A 90 -5.73 3.86 12.06
N PRO A 91 -5.21 3.01 11.15
CA PRO A 91 -5.82 1.71 10.90
C PRO A 91 -5.75 0.85 12.17
N ALA A 92 -6.89 0.30 12.61
CA ALA A 92 -7.02 -0.48 13.85
C ALA A 92 -6.44 0.21 15.11
N GLY A 93 -6.52 1.54 15.22
CA GLY A 93 -5.97 2.29 16.36
C GLY A 93 -4.46 2.51 16.33
N LEU A 94 -3.76 2.06 15.28
CA LEU A 94 -2.31 2.19 15.15
C LEU A 94 -1.94 3.43 14.35
N LYS A 95 -1.73 4.54 15.06
CA LYS A 95 -1.32 5.80 14.44
C LYS A 95 -0.02 5.67 13.66
N GLY A 96 0.01 6.25 12.47
CA GLY A 96 1.20 6.29 11.63
C GLY A 96 1.05 7.23 10.44
N ARG A 97 2.07 7.20 9.58
CA ARG A 97 2.08 7.83 8.26
C ARG A 97 2.07 6.76 7.19
N ILE A 98 1.46 7.04 6.05
CA ILE A 98 1.50 6.15 4.88
C ILE A 98 2.00 6.92 3.65
N VAL A 99 2.89 6.29 2.89
CA VAL A 99 3.19 6.66 1.50
C VAL A 99 2.72 5.52 0.60
N ALA A 100 1.88 5.80 -0.38
CA ALA A 100 1.45 4.82 -1.37
C ALA A 100 1.96 5.19 -2.75
N ILE A 101 2.44 4.21 -3.52
CA ILE A 101 2.93 4.38 -4.89
C ILE A 101 1.81 4.07 -5.87
N ILE A 102 1.55 4.97 -6.80
CA ILE A 102 0.53 4.81 -7.83
C ILE A 102 1.18 4.23 -9.10
N ALA A 103 0.59 3.18 -9.67
CA ALA A 103 1.01 2.61 -10.94
C ALA A 103 0.55 3.49 -12.12
N VAL A 104 1.39 4.46 -12.47
CA VAL A 104 1.18 5.35 -13.61
C VAL A 104 2.03 4.87 -14.80
N PRO A 105 1.45 4.73 -16.02
CA PRO A 105 2.24 4.47 -17.21
C PRO A 105 3.34 5.53 -17.40
N ALA A 106 4.55 5.11 -17.77
CA ALA A 106 5.72 6.00 -17.80
C ALA A 106 5.53 7.25 -18.69
N ALA A 107 4.89 7.10 -19.85
CA ALA A 107 4.60 8.22 -20.75
C ALA A 107 3.61 9.22 -20.13
N GLU A 108 2.60 8.72 -19.43
CA GLU A 108 1.61 9.54 -18.72
C GLU A 108 2.27 10.28 -17.55
N LEU A 109 3.10 9.57 -16.77
CA LEU A 109 3.84 10.13 -15.64
C LEU A 109 4.83 11.24 -16.07
N GLN A 110 5.51 11.05 -17.19
CA GLN A 110 6.38 12.08 -17.77
C GLN A 110 5.57 13.33 -18.18
N ALA A 111 4.42 13.14 -18.81
CA ALA A 111 3.56 14.24 -19.22
C ALA A 111 3.00 15.00 -17.99
N MET A 112 2.61 14.28 -16.93
CA MET A 112 2.19 14.89 -15.65
C MET A 112 3.33 15.69 -15.01
N HIS A 113 4.56 15.17 -15.05
CA HIS A 113 5.75 15.84 -14.54
C HIS A 113 6.06 17.15 -15.27
N GLU A 114 5.90 17.19 -16.60
CA GLU A 114 6.10 18.40 -17.40
C GLU A 114 5.08 19.50 -17.10
N ARG A 115 3.83 19.13 -16.80
CA ARG A 115 2.75 20.05 -16.40
C ARG A 115 2.80 20.47 -14.93
N GLY A 116 3.48 19.70 -14.09
CA GLY A 116 3.45 19.87 -12.64
C GLY A 116 4.16 21.11 -12.11
N LEU A 117 3.71 21.60 -10.96
CA LEU A 117 4.28 22.76 -10.26
C LEU A 117 5.48 22.33 -9.43
N ARG A 118 6.63 22.96 -9.65
CA ARG A 118 7.89 22.66 -8.94
C ARG A 118 7.85 23.28 -7.55
N ILE A 119 8.04 22.46 -6.53
CA ILE A 119 8.23 22.93 -5.15
C ILE A 119 9.66 22.62 -4.75
N SER A 120 10.39 23.63 -4.26
CA SER A 120 11.69 23.42 -3.64
C SER A 120 11.49 22.62 -2.35
N ALA A 121 11.91 21.35 -2.32
CA ALA A 121 11.97 20.58 -1.09
C ALA A 121 13.37 20.70 -0.47
N THR A 122 13.43 21.02 0.81
CA THR A 122 14.63 20.86 1.64
C THR A 122 14.87 19.37 1.88
N GLY A 123 15.74 18.75 1.08
CA GLY A 123 16.11 17.33 1.26
C GLY A 123 16.24 16.53 -0.04
N GLY A 124 17.10 16.97 -0.96
CA GLY A 124 17.65 16.15 -2.05
C GLY A 124 16.75 15.83 -3.26
N GLY A 125 15.42 15.76 -3.09
CA GLY A 125 14.48 15.46 -4.19
C GLY A 125 13.63 16.66 -4.61
N ARG A 126 13.51 16.90 -5.92
CA ARG A 126 12.61 17.94 -6.45
C ARG A 126 11.17 17.42 -6.43
N LYS A 127 10.45 17.66 -5.33
CA LYS A 127 9.02 17.32 -5.22
C LYS A 127 8.20 18.20 -6.17
N ILE A 128 7.32 17.58 -6.95
CA ILE A 128 6.45 18.27 -7.91
C ILE A 128 5.00 17.99 -7.52
N THR A 129 4.18 19.05 -7.48
CA THR A 129 2.74 18.92 -7.27
C THR A 129 2.07 18.71 -8.62
N PRO A 130 1.32 17.61 -8.82
CA PRO A 130 0.57 17.37 -10.06
C PRO A 130 -0.48 18.47 -10.29
N ALA A 131 -0.84 18.70 -11.56
CA ALA A 131 -1.95 19.59 -11.88
C ALA A 131 -3.29 19.00 -11.39
N PRO A 132 -4.33 19.81 -11.12
CA PRO A 132 -5.61 19.31 -10.60
C PRO A 132 -6.25 18.19 -11.43
N GLY A 133 -6.19 18.29 -12.76
CA GLY A 133 -6.69 17.24 -13.66
C GLY A 133 -5.91 15.92 -13.54
N ASP A 134 -4.60 16.02 -13.28
CA ASP A 134 -3.75 14.85 -13.07
C ASP A 134 -4.06 14.18 -11.72
N ILE A 135 -4.42 14.94 -10.68
CA ILE A 135 -4.85 14.38 -9.38
C ILE A 135 -6.10 13.49 -9.56
N LEU A 136 -7.10 13.94 -10.33
CA LEU A 136 -8.28 13.14 -10.62
C LEU A 136 -7.92 11.83 -11.33
N ARG A 137 -6.94 11.88 -12.23
CA ARG A 137 -6.45 10.71 -12.94
C ARG A 137 -5.67 9.76 -12.03
N LEU A 138 -4.81 10.28 -11.16
CA LEU A 138 -4.07 9.52 -10.15
C LEU A 138 -5.01 8.79 -9.18
N ARG A 139 -6.13 9.40 -8.78
CA ARG A 139 -7.18 8.74 -7.97
C ARG A 139 -7.78 7.50 -8.62
N ALA A 140 -7.86 7.47 -9.95
CA ALA A 140 -8.46 6.36 -10.69
C ALA A 140 -7.46 5.22 -10.99
N LEU A 141 -6.18 5.41 -10.69
CA LEU A 141 -5.13 4.43 -10.98
C LEU A 141 -4.84 3.54 -9.76
N PRO A 142 -4.42 2.29 -9.99
CA PRO A 142 -4.14 1.35 -8.91
C PRO A 142 -2.88 1.73 -8.13
N VAL A 143 -2.90 1.47 -6.82
CA VAL A 143 -1.75 1.57 -5.92
C VAL A 143 -0.93 0.30 -6.04
N SER A 144 0.35 0.41 -6.40
CA SER A 144 1.27 -0.73 -6.60
C SER A 144 2.15 -1.05 -5.39
N GLY A 145 2.25 -0.14 -4.43
CA GLY A 145 3.09 -0.32 -3.25
C GLY A 145 2.65 0.60 -2.12
N LEU A 146 2.96 0.22 -0.89
CA LEU A 146 2.57 0.96 0.30
C LEU A 146 3.70 0.91 1.32
N THR A 147 4.02 2.05 1.94
CA THR A 147 4.97 2.16 3.04
C THR A 147 4.23 2.69 4.26
N TYR A 148 4.26 1.94 5.36
CA TYR A 148 3.70 2.32 6.65
C TYR A 148 4.82 2.67 7.64
N MET A 149 4.68 3.83 8.26
CA MET A 149 5.61 4.34 9.26
C MET A 149 4.84 4.54 10.58
N PRO A 150 4.87 3.58 11.52
CA PRO A 150 4.19 3.70 12.80
C PRO A 150 4.71 4.91 13.60
N SER A 151 3.79 5.55 14.33
CA SER A 151 4.12 6.68 15.22
C SER A 151 4.83 6.22 16.50
N VAL A 152 4.79 4.94 16.83
CA VAL A 152 5.44 4.32 17.99
C VAL A 152 6.54 3.36 17.53
N ARG A 153 7.51 3.10 18.41
CA ARG A 153 8.48 2.02 18.19
C ARG A 153 7.78 0.69 18.40
N VAL A 154 7.92 -0.22 17.43
CA VAL A 154 7.47 -1.61 17.54
C VAL A 154 8.73 -2.45 17.67
N GLU A 155 8.79 -3.25 18.74
CA GLU A 155 9.97 -4.06 19.04
C GLU A 155 10.12 -5.23 18.08
N GLU A 156 11.36 -5.67 17.84
CA GLU A 156 11.70 -6.72 16.88
C GLU A 156 10.98 -8.05 17.19
N GLU A 157 10.81 -8.37 18.47
CA GLU A 157 10.13 -9.58 18.92
C GLU A 157 8.66 -9.59 18.52
N ILE A 158 8.02 -8.43 18.37
CA ILE A 158 6.64 -8.34 17.89
C ILE A 158 6.61 -8.77 16.42
N PHE A 159 7.55 -8.31 15.58
CA PHE A 159 7.62 -8.73 14.19
C PHE A 159 7.91 -10.24 14.06
N LEU A 160 8.84 -10.78 14.85
CA LEU A 160 9.10 -12.22 14.87
C LEU A 160 7.87 -13.05 15.28
N LYS A 161 7.10 -12.59 16.27
CA LYS A 161 5.87 -13.26 16.71
C LYS A 161 4.78 -13.24 15.64
N ARG A 162 4.74 -12.21 14.81
CA ARG A 162 3.69 -12.00 13.81
C ARG A 162 4.02 -12.61 12.45
N PHE A 163 5.26 -12.50 12.01
CA PHE A 163 5.71 -12.91 10.67
C PHE A 163 6.64 -14.12 10.67
N GLY A 164 7.14 -14.55 11.84
CA GLY A 164 8.16 -15.59 11.93
C GLY A 164 9.56 -15.06 11.61
N GLN A 165 10.46 -15.95 11.20
CA GLN A 165 11.81 -15.54 10.77
C GLN A 165 11.77 -14.95 9.36
N PRO A 166 12.51 -13.87 9.08
CA PRO A 166 12.64 -13.33 7.73
C PRO A 166 13.38 -14.34 6.84
N GLY A 167 12.99 -14.40 5.56
CA GLY A 167 13.65 -15.25 4.57
C GLY A 167 15.06 -14.75 4.24
N GLN A 168 15.29 -13.45 4.38
CA GLN A 168 16.61 -12.83 4.23
C GLN A 168 16.72 -11.60 5.13
N ARG A 169 17.93 -11.31 5.61
CA ARG A 169 18.28 -10.04 6.24
C ARG A 169 19.33 -9.33 5.37
N ILE A 170 19.31 -8.00 5.30
CA ILE A 170 20.35 -7.21 4.61
C ILE A 170 20.67 -6.00 5.49
N SER A 171 21.96 -5.72 5.73
CA SER A 171 22.37 -4.54 6.48
C SER A 171 22.79 -3.42 5.54
N GLU A 172 22.27 -2.22 5.75
CA GLU A 172 22.71 -1.02 5.03
C GLU A 172 24.14 -0.64 5.44
N LYS A 173 24.95 -0.19 4.48
CA LYS A 173 26.37 0.14 4.72
C LYS A 173 26.57 1.40 5.56
N GLU A 174 25.70 2.40 5.40
CA GLU A 174 25.90 3.75 5.96
C GLU A 174 25.13 3.95 7.27
N SER A 175 23.84 3.61 7.30
CA SER A 175 22.96 3.85 8.46
C SER A 175 23.10 2.79 9.55
N GLY A 176 23.58 1.59 9.21
CA GLY A 176 23.54 0.42 10.08
C GLY A 176 22.14 -0.18 10.26
N ALA A 177 21.13 0.30 9.51
CA ALA A 177 19.81 -0.30 9.48
C ALA A 177 19.87 -1.72 8.91
N VAL A 178 18.94 -2.58 9.34
CA VAL A 178 18.80 -3.96 8.92
C VAL A 178 17.41 -4.14 8.33
N HIS A 179 17.37 -4.56 7.08
CA HIS A 179 16.17 -4.94 6.36
C HIS A 179 15.86 -6.40 6.63
N TRP A 180 14.65 -6.68 7.09
CA TRP A 180 14.12 -8.02 7.27
C TRP A 180 13.12 -8.29 6.15
N LEU A 181 13.53 -9.16 5.24
CA LEU A 181 12.84 -9.43 4.00
C LEU A 181 11.95 -10.67 4.14
N TYR A 182 10.68 -10.53 3.79
CA TYR A 182 9.67 -11.58 3.71
C TYR A 182 9.12 -11.64 2.28
N PRO A 183 9.84 -12.25 1.32
CA PRO A 183 9.44 -12.29 -0.09
C PRO A 183 8.03 -12.86 -0.29
N GLN A 184 7.66 -13.89 0.49
CA GLN A 184 6.34 -14.51 0.43
C GLN A 184 5.20 -13.59 0.83
N HIS A 185 5.49 -12.48 1.52
CA HIS A 185 4.52 -11.45 1.90
C HIS A 185 4.70 -10.15 1.12
N GLY A 186 5.67 -10.10 0.19
CA GLY A 186 6.04 -8.85 -0.48
C GLY A 186 6.44 -7.76 0.51
N LEU A 187 7.04 -8.12 1.64
CA LEU A 187 7.28 -7.24 2.79
C LEU A 187 8.77 -7.05 3.07
N ASP A 188 9.17 -5.79 3.25
CA ASP A 188 10.43 -5.39 3.87
C ASP A 188 10.14 -4.63 5.17
N ILE A 189 10.82 -5.00 6.25
CA ILE A 189 10.82 -4.27 7.51
C ILE A 189 12.23 -3.74 7.76
N THR A 190 12.38 -2.41 7.73
CA THR A 190 13.63 -1.75 8.12
C THR A 190 13.66 -1.54 9.63
N LEU A 191 14.73 -2.01 10.27
CA LEU A 191 14.97 -1.96 11.71
C LEU A 191 16.36 -1.37 11.99
N GLY A 192 16.59 -0.84 13.20
CA GLY A 192 17.92 -0.46 13.68
C GLY A 192 18.09 0.99 14.12
N GLY A 193 19.06 1.21 15.01
CA GLY A 193 19.37 2.52 15.60
C GLY A 193 18.31 3.04 16.58
N ALA A 194 18.18 4.36 16.65
CA ALA A 194 17.17 5.08 17.42
C ALA A 194 15.85 5.28 16.65
N GLU A 195 15.80 4.89 15.39
CA GLU A 195 14.68 5.13 14.48
C GLU A 195 13.51 4.17 14.71
N LYS A 196 12.32 4.59 14.31
CA LYS A 196 11.11 3.76 14.31
C LYS A 196 11.14 2.80 13.12
N PRO A 197 10.54 1.62 13.23
CA PRO A 197 10.49 0.69 12.11
C PRO A 197 9.74 1.29 10.91
N VAL A 198 10.11 0.86 9.72
CA VAL A 198 9.41 1.17 8.46
C VAL A 198 9.01 -0.13 7.81
N LEU A 199 7.75 -0.25 7.38
CA LEU A 199 7.23 -1.44 6.72
C LEU A 199 6.84 -1.09 5.29
N GLN A 200 7.44 -1.77 4.32
CA GLN A 200 7.18 -1.58 2.90
C GLN A 200 6.54 -2.83 2.30
N TYR A 201 5.44 -2.64 1.58
CA TYR A 201 4.61 -3.68 1.01
C TYR A 201 4.51 -3.51 -0.51
N VAL A 202 4.70 -4.60 -1.24
CA VAL A 202 4.46 -4.72 -2.68
C VAL A 202 3.79 -6.07 -2.96
N PRO A 203 3.15 -6.28 -4.13
CA PRO A 203 2.80 -7.62 -4.57
C PRO A 203 4.03 -8.55 -4.56
N PRO A 204 3.94 -9.83 -4.13
CA PRO A 204 5.10 -10.73 -4.09
C PRO A 204 5.84 -10.87 -5.42
N LYS A 205 5.12 -10.88 -6.54
CA LYS A 205 5.70 -10.87 -7.90
C LYS A 205 6.58 -9.65 -8.21
N ASP A 206 6.39 -8.57 -7.46
CA ASP A 206 7.08 -7.29 -7.62
C ASP A 206 8.18 -7.09 -6.56
N PHE A 207 8.47 -8.12 -5.73
CA PHE A 207 9.40 -8.02 -4.60
C PHE A 207 10.82 -7.58 -4.98
N ASP A 208 11.26 -7.90 -6.20
CA ASP A 208 12.55 -7.45 -6.72
C ASP A 208 12.70 -5.92 -6.72
N LYS A 209 11.60 -5.16 -6.78
CA LYS A 209 11.62 -3.69 -6.68
C LYS A 209 12.10 -3.21 -5.31
N LEU A 210 11.88 -3.97 -4.25
CA LEU A 210 12.42 -3.71 -2.91
C LEU A 210 13.85 -4.24 -2.77
N LEU A 211 14.11 -5.43 -3.31
CA LEU A 211 15.40 -6.11 -3.14
C LEU A 211 16.55 -5.44 -3.90
N GLN A 212 16.36 -5.05 -5.17
CA GLN A 212 17.44 -4.57 -6.04
C GLN A 212 18.17 -3.31 -5.49
N PRO A 213 17.47 -2.27 -4.99
CA PRO A 213 18.13 -1.13 -4.36
C PRO A 213 18.95 -1.51 -3.13
N LEU A 214 18.48 -2.48 -2.34
CA LEU A 214 19.17 -2.96 -1.14
C LEU A 214 20.41 -3.77 -1.49
N LEU A 215 20.42 -4.53 -2.59
CA LEU A 215 21.61 -5.25 -3.03
C LEU A 215 22.69 -4.30 -3.57
N ALA A 216 22.29 -3.22 -4.24
CA ALA A 216 23.22 -2.20 -4.71
C ALA A 216 23.91 -1.47 -3.54
N ASN A 217 23.17 -1.21 -2.45
CA ASN A 217 23.61 -0.33 -1.36
C ASN A 217 23.93 -1.06 -0.03
N GLY A 218 23.54 -2.32 0.11
CA GLY A 218 23.65 -3.11 1.33
C GLY A 218 24.80 -4.13 1.33
N LYS A 219 24.98 -4.78 2.48
CA LYS A 219 25.78 -6.00 2.66
C LYS A 219 24.84 -7.11 3.13
N ALA A 220 24.88 -8.27 2.46
CA ALA A 220 24.27 -9.47 3.02
C ALA A 220 24.99 -9.84 4.33
N PRO A 221 24.26 -10.19 5.41
CA PRO A 221 24.88 -10.70 6.62
C PRO A 221 25.67 -11.98 6.27
N ARG A 222 26.86 -12.09 6.86
CA ARG A 222 27.69 -13.30 6.81
C ARG A 222 27.04 -14.44 7.58
#